data_AF-A0A2N6QRL3-F1
#
_entry.id   AF-A0A2N6QRL3-F1
#
_cell.length_a   1.000
_cell.length_b   1.000
_cell.length_c   1.000
_cell.angle_alpha   90.00
_cell.angle_beta   90.00
_cell.angle_gamma   90.00
#
_symmetry.space_group_name_H-M   'P 1'
#
loop_
_entity.id
_entity.type
_entity.pdbx_description
1 polymer ?
#
loop_
_entity_poly.entity_id
_entity_poly.type
_entity_poly.pdbx_seq_one_letter_code
_entity_poly.pdbx_strand_id
1 'polypeptide(L)'
;MKKKNIWRVLFSVLNDIFAANPDFENKIPYVALWVVEYENNKFNQVIRELGFDTNGKIIVKLPDKRNFGFWIDSDYTMKDYCKLNIQMITEQEFNNLWNSVDYDRKKGEFKPVHSL
;
A
#
# COMPACT_ATOMS: atom_id res chain seq x y z
N MET A 1 -10.50 41.49 -11.09
CA MET A 1 -10.36 40.20 -10.36
C MET A 1 -9.66 39.18 -11.26
N LYS A 2 -8.42 38.81 -10.94
CA LYS A 2 -7.69 37.75 -11.66
C LYS A 2 -8.38 36.39 -11.36
N LYS A 3 -8.87 35.70 -12.39
CA LYS A 3 -9.40 34.34 -12.28
C LYS A 3 -8.29 33.45 -11.68
N LYS A 4 -8.44 33.03 -10.43
CA LYS A 4 -7.50 32.11 -9.77
C LYS A 4 -7.71 30.74 -10.40
N ASN A 5 -6.64 30.22 -11.01
CA ASN A 5 -6.58 28.96 -11.73
C ASN A 5 -6.85 27.78 -10.78
N ILE A 6 -8.12 27.40 -10.63
CA ILE A 6 -8.57 26.19 -9.92
C ILE A 6 -7.86 24.94 -10.49
N TRP A 7 -7.48 25.00 -11.78
CA TRP A 7 -6.73 23.97 -12.48
C TRP A 7 -5.33 23.68 -11.90
N ARG A 8 -4.63 24.64 -11.29
CA ARG A 8 -3.27 24.39 -10.75
C ARG A 8 -3.28 23.58 -9.45
N VAL A 9 -4.36 23.67 -8.68
CA VAL A 9 -4.46 22.96 -7.39
C VAL A 9 -4.71 21.47 -7.61
N LEU A 10 -5.53 21.11 -8.61
CA LEU A 10 -5.83 19.70 -8.93
C LEU A 10 -4.59 18.94 -9.45
N PHE A 11 -3.77 19.58 -10.30
CA PHE A 11 -2.55 18.96 -10.85
C PHE A 11 -1.44 18.76 -9.81
N SER A 12 -1.38 19.61 -8.78
CA SER A 12 -0.37 19.49 -7.72
C SER A 12 -0.58 18.24 -6.86
N VAL A 13 -1.82 18.02 -6.40
CA VAL A 13 -2.18 16.87 -5.54
C VAL A 13 -2.02 15.55 -6.31
N LEU A 14 -2.34 15.57 -7.60
CA LEU A 14 -2.08 14.44 -8.48
C LEU A 14 -0.58 14.12 -8.53
N ASN A 15 0.29 15.09 -8.84
CA ASN A 15 1.74 14.86 -8.96
C ASN A 15 2.40 14.31 -7.67
N ASP A 16 1.94 14.73 -6.50
CA ASP A 16 2.47 14.25 -5.22
C ASP A 16 2.06 12.80 -4.94
N ILE A 17 0.83 12.41 -5.33
CA ILE A 17 0.38 11.00 -5.34
C ILE A 17 1.17 10.17 -6.37
N PHE A 18 1.43 10.73 -7.57
CA PHE A 18 2.25 10.10 -8.62
C PHE A 18 3.71 9.84 -8.17
N ALA A 19 4.22 10.60 -7.20
CA ALA A 19 5.61 10.46 -6.73
C ALA A 19 5.78 9.51 -5.54
N ALA A 20 4.72 9.19 -4.79
CA ALA A 20 4.82 8.44 -3.54
C ALA A 20 5.07 6.94 -3.74
N ASN A 21 4.53 6.34 -4.81
CA ASN A 21 4.60 4.89 -5.07
C ASN A 21 4.90 4.58 -6.55
N PRO A 22 6.00 5.11 -7.14
CA PRO A 22 6.25 5.07 -8.57
C PRO A 22 6.33 3.65 -9.16
N ASP A 23 6.67 2.64 -8.37
CA ASP A 23 6.77 1.26 -8.85
C ASP A 23 5.41 0.51 -8.85
N PHE A 24 4.42 1.01 -8.11
CA PHE A 24 3.15 0.34 -7.86
C PHE A 24 1.91 1.18 -8.21
N GLU A 25 2.10 2.42 -8.64
CA GLU A 25 1.02 3.33 -9.00
C GLU A 25 0.03 2.72 -9.99
N ASN A 26 0.53 2.12 -11.07
CA ASN A 26 -0.32 1.48 -12.06
C ASN A 26 -0.88 0.11 -11.60
N LYS A 27 -0.53 -0.34 -10.39
CA LYS A 27 -0.99 -1.61 -9.80
C LYS A 27 -2.01 -1.39 -8.67
N ILE A 28 -1.88 -0.30 -7.90
CA ILE A 28 -2.76 0.06 -6.78
C ILE A 28 -4.26 0.00 -7.16
N PRO A 29 -4.71 0.54 -8.33
CA PRO A 29 -6.11 0.45 -8.74
C PRO A 29 -6.64 -0.97 -8.96
N TYR A 30 -5.77 -1.96 -9.13
CA TYR A 30 -6.12 -3.37 -9.36
C TYR A 30 -6.07 -4.21 -8.08
N VAL A 31 -5.79 -3.59 -6.92
CA VAL A 31 -5.81 -4.29 -5.63
C VAL A 31 -7.26 -4.58 -5.24
N ALA A 32 -7.58 -5.87 -5.16
CA ALA A 32 -8.88 -6.38 -4.72
C ALA A 32 -8.93 -6.61 -3.20
N LEU A 33 -7.78 -6.91 -2.58
CA LEU A 33 -7.67 -7.14 -1.14
C LEU A 33 -6.39 -6.51 -0.59
N TRP A 34 -6.52 -5.73 0.47
CA TRP A 34 -5.40 -5.22 1.25
C TRP A 34 -5.22 -6.03 2.53
N VAL A 35 -3.97 -6.36 2.83
CA VAL A 35 -3.55 -6.91 4.11
C VAL A 35 -2.56 -5.92 4.71
N VAL A 36 -2.88 -5.37 5.88
CA VAL A 36 -2.08 -4.32 6.53
C VAL A 36 -1.60 -4.80 7.89
N GLU A 37 -0.38 -4.45 8.24
CA GLU A 37 0.12 -4.52 9.61
C GLU A 37 -0.11 -3.17 10.28
N TYR A 38 -0.90 -3.19 11.36
CA TYR A 38 -1.29 -2.00 12.10
C TYR A 38 -0.62 -1.97 13.47
N GLU A 39 0.09 -0.87 13.77
CA GLU A 39 0.74 -0.67 15.04
C GLU A 39 -0.15 0.19 15.96
N ASN A 40 -0.83 -0.46 16.91
CA ASN A 40 -1.75 0.18 17.86
C ASN A 40 -1.05 0.80 19.08
N ASN A 41 0.13 1.38 18.89
CA ASN A 41 0.89 2.06 19.95
C ASN A 41 0.79 3.59 19.80
N LYS A 42 1.85 4.32 20.17
CA LYS A 42 1.94 5.78 20.14
C LYS A 42 1.53 6.42 18.80
N PHE A 43 1.75 5.74 17.68
CA PHE A 43 1.51 6.30 16.34
C PHE A 43 0.20 5.87 15.70
N ASN A 44 -0.39 4.75 16.14
CA ASN A 44 -1.72 4.29 15.70
C ASN A 44 -1.87 4.30 14.16
N GLN A 45 -0.96 3.61 13.48
CA GLN A 45 -0.75 3.71 12.02
C GLN A 45 -0.49 2.34 11.37
N VAL A 46 -0.71 2.26 10.06
CA VAL A 46 -0.23 1.13 9.25
C VAL A 46 1.28 1.28 9.05
N ILE A 47 2.02 0.17 9.16
CA ILE A 47 3.49 0.17 9.00
C ILE A 47 3.99 -0.73 7.86
N ARG A 48 3.18 -1.72 7.45
CA ARG A 48 3.42 -2.57 6.28
C ARG A 48 2.09 -2.92 5.62
N GLU A 49 2.10 -3.10 4.31
CA GLU A 49 0.91 -3.46 3.54
C GLU A 49 1.23 -4.32 2.32
N LEU A 50 0.30 -5.20 2.00
CA LEU A 50 0.28 -6.06 0.82
C LEU A 50 -1.04 -5.84 0.08
N GLY A 51 -0.96 -5.69 -1.24
CA GLY A 51 -2.11 -5.64 -2.11
C GLY A 51 -2.18 -6.87 -3.00
N PHE A 52 -3.31 -7.56 -2.96
CA PHE A 52 -3.61 -8.73 -3.79
C PHE A 52 -4.54 -8.36 -4.92
N ASP A 53 -4.32 -8.92 -6.11
CA ASP A 53 -5.27 -8.82 -7.21
C ASP A 53 -6.45 -9.79 -7.04
N THR A 54 -7.38 -9.77 -7.99
CA THR A 54 -8.55 -10.66 -8.01
C THR A 54 -8.22 -12.15 -8.15
N ASN A 55 -6.98 -12.50 -8.53
CA ASN A 55 -6.50 -13.88 -8.63
C ASN A 55 -5.74 -14.32 -7.37
N GLY A 56 -5.67 -13.46 -6.33
CA GLY A 56 -4.92 -13.74 -5.11
C GLY A 56 -3.41 -13.62 -5.27
N LYS A 57 -2.91 -12.94 -6.31
CA LYS A 57 -1.48 -12.66 -6.50
C LYS A 57 -1.11 -11.34 -5.84
N ILE A 58 0.02 -11.31 -5.14
CA ILE A 58 0.61 -10.08 -4.60
C ILE A 58 1.05 -9.19 -5.79
N ILE A 59 0.48 -7.99 -5.85
CA ILE A 59 0.78 -6.95 -6.85
C ILE A 59 1.28 -5.65 -6.24
N VAL A 60 1.19 -5.51 -4.91
CA VAL A 60 1.73 -4.38 -4.13
C VAL A 60 2.35 -4.91 -2.84
N LYS A 61 3.52 -4.38 -2.43
CA LYS A 61 4.19 -4.64 -1.15
C LYS A 61 4.93 -3.39 -0.72
N LEU A 62 4.45 -2.76 0.35
CA LEU A 62 4.87 -1.42 0.78
C LEU A 62 4.99 -1.34 2.32
N PRO A 63 5.84 -0.46 2.88
CA PRO A 63 6.71 0.47 2.17
C PRO A 63 7.97 -0.25 1.66
N ASP A 64 8.70 0.41 0.77
CA ASP A 64 10.08 0.05 0.46
C ASP A 64 10.95 1.30 0.28
N LYS A 65 12.17 1.15 -0.25
CA LYS A 65 13.11 2.27 -0.45
C LYS A 65 12.59 3.39 -1.37
N ARG A 66 11.65 3.11 -2.26
CA ARG A 66 11.16 4.05 -3.28
C ARG A 66 9.67 4.35 -3.18
N ASN A 67 8.95 3.55 -2.40
CA ASN A 67 7.50 3.59 -2.35
C ASN A 67 7.04 3.71 -0.89
N PHE A 68 6.26 4.75 -0.60
CA PHE A 68 5.91 5.16 0.76
C PHE A 68 4.81 4.31 1.40
N GLY A 69 3.87 3.79 0.60
CA GLY A 69 2.63 3.18 1.09
C GLY A 69 1.38 3.94 0.67
N PHE A 70 0.26 3.26 0.70
CA PHE A 70 -1.08 3.79 0.43
C PHE A 70 -1.85 3.99 1.73
N TRP A 71 -1.94 2.95 2.59
CA TRP A 71 -2.62 3.04 3.89
C TRP A 71 -1.73 3.59 5.01
N ILE A 72 -0.41 3.57 4.81
CA ILE A 72 0.57 4.10 5.78
C ILE A 72 0.33 5.59 6.04
N ASP A 73 -0.10 6.34 5.02
CA ASP A 73 -0.41 7.78 5.11
C ASP A 73 -1.89 8.04 5.46
N SER A 74 -2.64 7.03 5.87
CA SER A 74 -4.06 7.21 6.22
C SER A 74 -4.25 7.63 7.66
N ASP A 75 -5.13 8.59 7.90
CA ASP A 75 -5.54 9.04 9.25
C ASP A 75 -6.50 8.05 9.94
N TYR A 76 -6.56 6.79 9.50
CA TYR A 76 -7.54 5.82 10.00
C TYR A 76 -7.08 5.24 11.33
N THR A 77 -7.96 5.32 12.32
CA THR A 77 -7.75 4.63 13.60
C THR A 77 -8.17 3.16 13.49
N MET A 78 -7.72 2.31 14.42
CA MET A 78 -8.23 0.94 14.54
C MET A 78 -9.78 0.89 14.57
N LYS A 79 -10.43 1.87 15.22
CA LYS A 79 -11.89 1.97 15.25
C LYS A 79 -12.49 2.23 13.86
N ASP A 80 -11.80 2.99 13.01
CA ASP A 80 -12.25 3.24 11.64
C ASP A 80 -12.08 2.01 10.77
N TYR A 81 -10.96 1.29 10.89
CA TYR A 81 -10.78 0.00 10.23
C TYR A 81 -11.81 -1.04 10.65
N CYS A 82 -12.18 -1.12 11.94
CA CYS A 82 -13.23 -2.03 12.39
C CYS A 82 -14.60 -1.77 11.72
N LYS A 83 -14.85 -0.57 11.18
CA LYS A 83 -16.08 -0.27 10.42
C LYS A 83 -16.05 -0.83 8.99
N LEU A 84 -14.87 -1.21 8.48
CA LEU A 84 -14.67 -1.75 7.14
C LEU A 84 -14.88 -3.27 7.05
N ASN A 85 -15.44 -3.90 8.09
CA ASN A 85 -15.62 -5.35 8.18
C ASN A 85 -14.32 -6.13 7.92
N ILE A 86 -13.24 -5.69 8.58
CA ILE A 86 -11.92 -6.32 8.46
C ILE A 86 -11.91 -7.73 9.04
N GLN A 87 -10.99 -8.55 8.54
CA GLN A 87 -10.61 -9.81 9.15
C GLN A 87 -9.23 -9.65 9.79
N MET A 88 -9.11 -10.04 11.06
CA MET A 88 -7.82 -10.08 11.75
C MET A 88 -7.05 -11.33 11.31
N ILE A 89 -5.74 -11.17 11.08
CA ILE A 89 -4.79 -12.26 10.89
C ILE A 89 -3.69 -12.17 11.93
N THR A 90 -2.99 -13.27 12.14
CA THR A 90 -1.84 -13.33 13.04
C THR A 90 -0.63 -12.65 12.41
N GLU A 91 0.29 -12.22 13.27
CA GLU A 91 1.61 -11.73 12.85
C GLU A 91 2.36 -12.77 11.99
N GLN A 92 2.25 -14.05 12.36
CA GLN A 92 2.90 -15.13 11.63
C GLN A 92 2.34 -15.27 10.21
N GLU A 93 1.02 -15.23 10.04
CA GLU A 93 0.38 -15.25 8.71
C GLU A 93 0.83 -14.06 7.86
N PHE A 94 0.86 -12.86 8.45
CA PHE A 94 1.35 -11.66 7.76
C PHE A 94 2.81 -11.82 7.33
N ASN A 95 3.68 -12.25 8.23
CA ASN A 95 5.11 -12.40 7.96
C ASN A 95 5.38 -13.50 6.91
N ASN A 96 4.59 -14.57 6.88
CA ASN A 96 4.68 -15.59 5.83
C ASN A 96 4.35 -14.99 4.45
N LEU A 97 3.27 -14.21 4.34
CA LEU A 97 2.92 -13.52 3.09
C LEU A 97 3.98 -12.49 2.71
N TRP A 98 4.41 -11.67 3.66
CA TRP A 98 5.42 -10.62 3.46
C TRP A 98 6.74 -11.19 2.94
N ASN A 99 7.20 -12.32 3.48
CA ASN A 99 8.46 -12.94 3.09
C ASN A 99 8.34 -13.91 1.91
N SER A 100 7.14 -14.14 1.38
CA SER A 100 6.91 -15.09 0.28
C SER A 100 7.43 -14.62 -1.07
N VAL A 101 7.57 -13.31 -1.28
CA VAL A 101 7.94 -12.71 -2.56
C VAL A 101 8.89 -11.52 -2.43
N ASP A 102 9.74 -11.37 -3.45
CA ASP A 102 10.59 -10.20 -3.68
C ASP A 102 10.20 -9.49 -4.97
N TYR A 103 10.31 -8.16 -4.97
CA TYR A 103 9.99 -7.35 -6.14
C TYR A 103 11.21 -7.21 -7.06
N ASP A 104 11.15 -7.83 -8.24
CA ASP A 104 12.11 -7.62 -9.32
C ASP A 104 11.78 -6.32 -10.05
N ARG A 105 12.39 -5.22 -9.61
CA ARG A 105 12.20 -3.88 -10.19
C ARG A 105 12.54 -3.81 -11.68
N LYS A 106 13.47 -4.63 -12.17
CA LYS A 106 13.85 -4.60 -13.60
C LYS A 106 12.73 -5.19 -14.46
N LYS A 107 12.00 -6.17 -13.92
CA LYS A 107 10.88 -6.82 -14.59
C LYS A 107 9.51 -6.23 -14.21
N GLY A 108 9.44 -5.46 -13.14
CA GLY A 108 8.19 -4.87 -12.65
C GLY A 108 7.24 -5.87 -12.02
N GLU A 109 7.74 -7.00 -11.50
CA GLU A 109 6.94 -8.13 -11.01
C GLU A 109 7.47 -8.70 -9.68
N PHE A 110 6.58 -9.33 -8.92
CA PHE A 110 6.95 -10.12 -7.75
C PHE A 110 7.37 -11.53 -8.14
N LYS A 111 8.44 -12.03 -7.52
CA LYS A 111 8.93 -13.40 -7.65
C LYS A 111 8.90 -14.11 -6.30
N PRO A 112 8.56 -15.41 -6.26
CA PRO A 112 8.69 -16.19 -5.05
C PRO A 112 10.11 -16.13 -4.50
N VAL A 113 10.23 -15.94 -3.19
CA VAL A 113 11.48 -16.19 -2.48
C VAL A 113 11.59 -17.70 -2.36
N HIS A 114 12.48 -18.32 -3.13
CA HIS A 114 12.79 -19.72 -2.90
C HIS A 114 13.46 -19.84 -1.54
N SER A 115 12.86 -20.59 -0.63
CA SER A 115 13.53 -21.07 0.57
C SER A 115 14.76 -21.86 0.10
N LEU A 116 15.96 -21.37 0.42
CA LEU A 116 17.21 -22.13 0.25
C LEU A 116 17.14 -23.44 1.06
#